data_AF-A0A969TDW6-F1
#
_entry.id   AF-A0A969TDW6-F1
#
_cell.length_a   1.000
_cell.length_b   1.000
_cell.length_c   1.000
_cell.angle_alpha   90.00
_cell.angle_beta   90.00
_cell.angle_gamma   90.00
#
_symmetry.space_group_name_H-M   'P 1'
#
loop_
_entity.id
_entity.type
_entity.pdbx_description
1 polymer ?
#
loop_
_entity_poly.entity_id
_entity_poly.type
_entity_poly.pdbx_seq_one_letter_code
_entity_poly.pdbx_strand_id
1 'polypeptide(L)' 'MTLHFVARTLYFRLDRDRAGQEMAAKIQIQLPDAVRKEPKAIDWNQDLVNTFDWANKNRSQEIKQQQQRGIERDTGLSL' A
#
# COMPACT_ATOMS: atom_id res chain seq x y z
N MET A 1 41.66 15.85 -9.41
CA MET A 1 40.31 16.36 -9.12
C MET A 1 39.36 15.17 -9.23
N THR A 2 38.96 14.59 -8.10
CA THR A 2 38.14 13.37 -8.08
C THR A 2 36.68 13.77 -7.95
N LEU A 3 35.87 13.45 -8.95
CA LEU A 3 34.44 13.70 -8.92
C LEU A 3 33.77 12.57 -8.11
N HIS A 4 33.26 12.90 -6.93
CA HIS A 4 32.47 11.97 -6.13
C HIS A 4 31.03 11.95 -6.65
N PHE A 5 30.67 10.93 -7.43
CA PHE A 5 29.27 10.66 -7.75
C PHE A 5 28.60 9.99 -6.55
N VAL A 6 27.54 10.60 -6.03
CA VAL A 6 26.65 9.93 -5.06
C VAL A 6 25.81 8.94 -5.85
N ALA A 7 26.15 7.64 -5.75
CA ALA A 7 25.35 6.58 -6.33
C ALA A 7 23.95 6.60 -5.69
N ARG A 8 22.90 6.74 -6.51
CA ARG A 8 21.50 6.61 -6.06
C ARG A 8 21.03 5.19 -6.35
N THR A 9 20.60 4.48 -5.31
CA THR A 9 19.98 3.15 -5.47
C THR A 9 18.58 3.32 -6.05
N LEU A 10 18.30 2.67 -7.17
CA LEU A 10 16.97 2.60 -7.76
C LEU A 10 16.20 1.44 -7.15
N TYR A 11 14.96 1.69 -6.72
CA TYR A 11 14.05 0.66 -6.25
C TYR A 11 12.85 0.57 -7.20
N PHE A 12 12.43 -0.65 -7.53
CA PHE A 12 11.22 -0.86 -8.32
C PHE A 12 10.30 -1.91 -7.68
N ARG A 13 9.01 -1.74 -7.96
CA ARG A 13 7.90 -2.53 -7.43
C ARG A 13 6.97 -2.87 -8.57
N LEU A 14 6.72 -4.16 -8.76
CA LEU A 14 5.80 -4.69 -9.74
C LEU A 14 4.93 -5.74 -9.04
N ASP A 15 3.74 -5.95 -9.57
CA ASP A 15 2.85 -7.00 -9.08
C ASP A 15 3.50 -8.38 -9.26
N ARG A 16 3.05 -9.33 -8.45
CA ARG A 16 3.50 -10.72 -8.46
C ARG A 16 2.67 -11.58 -9.41
N ASP A 17 2.12 -10.97 -10.45
CA ASP A 17 1.48 -11.67 -11.55
C ASP A 17 2.47 -11.97 -12.68
N ARG A 18 2.01 -12.66 -13.71
CA ARG A 18 2.87 -13.04 -14.84
C ARG A 18 3.48 -11.81 -15.54
N ALA A 19 2.70 -10.76 -15.78
CA ALA A 19 3.18 -9.57 -16.48
C ALA A 19 4.23 -8.81 -15.65
N GLY A 20 4.02 -8.72 -14.34
CA GLY A 20 4.97 -8.13 -13.40
C GLY A 20 6.28 -8.89 -13.32
N GLN A 21 6.25 -10.23 -13.36
CA GLN A 21 7.47 -11.05 -13.44
C GLN A 21 8.22 -10.86 -14.76
N GLU A 22 7.50 -10.84 -15.90
CA GLU A 22 8.10 -10.61 -17.21
C GLU A 22 8.75 -9.22 -17.31
N MET A 23 8.11 -8.18 -16.77
CA MET A 23 8.69 -6.85 -16.73
C MET A 23 9.87 -6.74 -15.76
N ALA A 24 9.80 -7.40 -14.59
CA ALA A 24 10.90 -7.42 -13.64
C ALA A 24 12.18 -8.01 -14.25
N ALA A 25 12.04 -9.10 -15.02
CA ALA A 25 13.17 -9.69 -15.74
C ALA A 25 13.80 -8.71 -16.74
N LYS A 26 12.99 -7.97 -17.50
CA LYS A 26 13.48 -6.96 -18.45
C LYS A 26 14.20 -5.80 -17.75
N ILE A 27 13.65 -5.32 -16.63
CA ILE A 27 14.27 -4.27 -15.83
C ILE A 27 15.61 -4.74 -15.27
N GLN A 28 15.69 -5.97 -14.75
CA GLN A 28 16.93 -6.48 -14.17
C GLN A 28 18.05 -6.62 -15.21
N ILE A 29 17.72 -6.93 -16.47
CA ILE A 29 18.69 -6.96 -17.57
C ILE A 29 19.23 -5.56 -17.88
N GLN A 30 18.34 -4.56 -17.91
CA GLN A 30 18.71 -3.18 -18.28
C GLN A 30 19.35 -2.41 -17.12
N LEU A 31 18.98 -2.73 -15.89
CA LEU A 31 19.33 -2.03 -14.66
C LEU A 31 19.74 -3.05 -13.59
N PRO A 32 20.93 -3.66 -13.73
CA PRO A 32 21.37 -4.76 -12.86
C PRO A 32 21.53 -4.35 -11.39
N ASP A 33 21.80 -3.08 -11.11
CA ASP A 33 21.96 -2.55 -9.76
C ASP A 33 20.62 -2.10 -9.13
N ALA A 34 19.51 -2.19 -9.86
CA ALA A 34 18.20 -1.84 -9.33
C ALA A 34 17.73 -2.93 -8.35
N VAL A 35 17.17 -2.47 -7.22
CA VAL A 35 16.67 -3.36 -6.16
C VAL A 35 15.18 -3.60 -6.39
N ARG A 36 14.84 -4.85 -6.69
CA ARG A 36 13.46 -5.31 -6.73
C ARG A 36 12.88 -5.42 -5.32
N LYS A 37 11.65 -4.97 -5.14
CA LYS A 37 10.81 -5.32 -3.99
C LYS A 37 9.62 -6.13 -4.50
N GLU A 38 9.21 -7.14 -3.74
CA GLU A 38 8.09 -8.03 -4.07
C GLU A 38 6.99 -7.93 -3.00
N PRO A 39 5.70 -7.90 -3.40
CA PRO A 39 4.59 -7.95 -2.46
C PRO A 39 4.38 -9.38 -1.94
N LYS A 40 3.81 -9.53 -0.74
CA LYS A 40 3.37 -10.84 -0.24
C LYS A 40 2.07 -11.29 -0.91
N ALA A 41 1.20 -10.34 -1.27
CA ALA A 41 0.02 -10.56 -2.10
C ALA A 41 0.38 -10.63 -3.61
N ILE A 42 -0.62 -10.91 -4.46
CA ILE A 42 -0.45 -10.89 -5.92
C ILE A 42 -0.26 -9.46 -6.42
N ASP A 43 -0.94 -8.48 -5.82
CA ASP A 43 -0.90 -7.07 -6.18
C ASP A 43 -0.43 -6.22 -4.98
N TRP A 44 0.28 -5.13 -5.25
CA TRP A 44 0.76 -4.21 -4.22
C TRP A 44 -0.36 -3.53 -3.45
N ASN A 45 -1.49 -3.20 -4.08
CA ASN A 45 -2.59 -2.57 -3.36
C ASN A 45 -3.18 -3.52 -2.32
N GLN A 46 -3.37 -4.78 -2.70
CA GLN A 46 -3.81 -5.81 -1.76
C GLN A 46 -2.79 -6.01 -0.62
N ASP A 47 -1.49 -6.00 -0.92
CA ASP A 47 -0.44 -6.12 0.09
C ASP A 47 -0.47 -4.96 1.11
N LEU A 48 -0.71 -3.74 0.63
CA LEU A 48 -0.86 -2.55 1.47
C LEU A 48 -2.11 -2.61 2.34
N VAL A 49 -3.26 -2.96 1.76
CA VAL A 49 -4.52 -3.13 2.51
C VAL A 49 -4.35 -4.15 3.64
N ASN A 50 -3.69 -5.28 3.35
CA ASN A 50 -3.42 -6.33 4.33
C ASN A 50 -2.45 -5.84 5.42
N THR A 51 -1.35 -5.19 5.02
CA THR A 51 -0.28 -4.77 5.93
C THR A 51 -0.76 -3.71 6.93
N PHE A 52 -1.59 -2.77 6.48
CA PHE A 52 -2.07 -1.68 7.33
C PHE A 52 -3.41 -1.95 8.01
N ASP A 53 -3.99 -3.12 7.74
CA ASP A 53 -5.34 -3.50 8.14
C ASP A 53 -6.37 -2.40 7.80
N TRP A 54 -6.19 -1.78 6.62
CA TRP A 54 -6.95 -0.60 6.22
C TRP A 54 -8.45 -0.90 6.11
N ALA A 55 -8.81 -2.11 5.70
CA ALA A 55 -10.20 -2.53 5.63
C ALA A 55 -10.88 -2.51 7.02
N ASN A 56 -10.22 -3.04 8.06
CA ASN A 56 -10.80 -3.06 9.41
C ASN A 56 -10.69 -1.70 10.11
N LYS A 57 -9.66 -0.90 9.83
CA LYS A 57 -9.56 0.48 10.34
C LYS A 57 -10.67 1.38 9.80
N ASN A 58 -10.96 1.31 8.50
CA ASN A 58 -12.04 2.11 7.90
C ASN A 58 -13.41 1.66 8.42
N ARG A 59 -13.66 0.34 8.51
CA ARG A 59 -14.90 -0.20 9.10
C ARG A 59 -15.09 0.24 10.56
N SER A 60 -14.01 0.26 11.34
CA SER A 60 -14.06 0.71 12.74
C SER A 60 -14.37 2.21 12.88
N GLN A 61 -13.91 3.03 11.93
CA GLN A 61 -14.22 4.47 11.91
C GLN A 61 -15.66 4.73 11.47
N GLU A 62 -16.17 3.98 10.47
CA GLU A 62 -17.58 4.06 10.05
C GLU A 62 -18.54 3.66 11.18
N ILE A 63 -18.25 2.56 11.89
CA ILE A 63 -19.07 2.13 13.05
C ILE A 63 -19.06 3.19 14.15
N LYS A 64 -17.90 3.82 14.43
CA LYS A 64 -17.82 4.91 15.41
C LYS A 64 -18.62 6.15 14.98
N GLN A 65 -18.57 6.52 13.70
CA GLN A 65 -19.37 7.63 13.16
C GLN A 65 -20.87 7.30 13.19
N GLN A 66 -21.25 6.05 12.92
CA GLN A 66 -22.66 5.61 13.03
C GLN A 66 -23.14 5.61 14.49
N GLN A 67 -22.32 5.17 15.45
CA GLN A 67 -22.66 5.26 16.88
C GLN A 67 -22.83 6.72 17.33
N GLN A 68 -21.95 7.63 16.91
CA GLN A 68 -22.09 9.06 17.23
C GLN A 68 -23.39 9.65 16.67
N ARG A 69 -23.77 9.33 15.42
CA ARG A 69 -25.05 9.75 14.82
C ARG A 69 -26.28 9.06 15.43
N GLY A 70 -26.12 7.88 16.02
CA GLY A 70 -27.18 7.18 16.75
C GLY A 70 -27.46 7.80 18.11
N ILE A 71 -26.42 8.27 18.81
CA ILE A 71 -26.53 8.93 20.12
C ILE A 71 -27.18 10.33 19.99
N GLU A 72 -26.87 11.08 18.94
CA GLU A 72 -27.51 12.40 18.68
C GLU A 72 -29.03 12.31 18.43
N ARG A 73 -29.55 11.15 18.00
CA ARG A 73 -30.98 10.95 17.74
C ARG A 73 -31.78 10.50 18.96
N ASP A 74 -31.12 9.98 20.00
CA ASP A 74 -31.79 9.36 21.15
C ASP A 74 -31.89 10.28 22.38
N THR A 75 -31.23 11.45 22.37
CA THR A 75 -31.35 12.47 23.43
C THR A 75 -32.44 13.52 23.17
N GLY A 76 -33.30 13.30 22.18
CA GLY A 76 -34.18 14.34 21.61
C GLY A 76 -35.70 14.15 21.75
N LEU A 77 -36.19 13.20 22.55
CA LEU A 77 -37.63 13.05 22.82
C LEU A 77 -37.88 12.79 24.32
N SER A 78 -37.82 13.86 25.10
CA SER A 78 -38.70 14.01 26.26
C SER A 78 -39.87 14.88 25.84
N LEU A 79 -41.03 14.25 25.63
CA LEU A 79 -42.38 14.78 25.87
C LEU A 79 -43.35 13.60 25.90
#